data_AF-A0AA97PKR8-F1
#
_entry.id   AF-A0AA97PKR8-F1
#
_cell.length_a   1.000
_cell.length_b   1.000
_cell.length_c   1.000
_cell.angle_alpha   90.00
_cell.angle_beta   90.00
_cell.angle_gamma   90.00
#
_symmetry.space_group_name_H-M   'P 1'
#
loop_
_entity.id
_entity.type
_entity.pdbx_description
1 polymer ?
#
loop_
_entity_poly.entity_id
_entity_poly.type
_entity_poly.pdbx_seq_one_letter_code
_entity_poly.pdbx_strand_id
1 'polypeptide(L)'
;MHFQLSASAWLLLLLGEATGLRSLQHVGKRDPVWIQSAPLQKYEVSIDSTEDVNTTATETHAVVRRAQPLFLTDKTRKFSVDGNGIPEVKFDVGESYAGQLPISNNSTDENKMFFWFFPSQNPLAKKEIMIWLNGGPGCSSMAGLMQENGPFLWQSGTFRPVKNPFSWTELTNVVWIEQPVGTGFATGKPNATNEEDVARQFLGFWRNFVDTFALQGYKVYITGESYAGAYCPYIADAMIKANDTQYFNMTGMLIYDPVIGEDSMQEEVPVMGLINAWPGLFPFNETFRADLQARDAKCGLTEFMTNGLSYPPKGPLSSVSPVEKDEKCVNIFDDVYKAAFEINPCFNIYEITQSCPLLWDVLGFPTSLDYVPEGATIYFNRTDVKRAIHAPENVNWEVCKDGIFKNGTDRSPPSSRAALPNVIDHTQNVIIGHGALDMVLIANGTLLSIQNMTWGGKLGFQSRPSAPFFVPRHRRDFKSKQGLGTLTGSGVMGFTHTERGLTYVGVEMSGHMVPQYQPAAAFRHVEVLLGRVANLSSTQPFTTQMNYTQPKPSELGGPPATANSPVGGGSGRGSPKSESPRLSSPSTLLPLAILVPLGFALVS
;
A
#
# COMPACT_ATOMS: atom_id res chain seq x y z
N MET A 1 -45.45 38.05 15.04
CA MET A 1 -46.38 36.91 15.04
C MET A 1 -45.50 35.68 15.25
N HIS A 2 -45.48 34.94 16.38
CA HIS A 2 -46.59 34.21 17.04
C HIS A 2 -47.33 33.32 16.02
N PHE A 3 -47.53 32.00 16.17
CA PHE A 3 -47.36 31.01 17.26
C PHE A 3 -47.14 29.60 16.59
N GLN A 4 -46.73 28.47 17.21
CA GLN A 4 -46.46 28.06 18.60
C GLN A 4 -45.45 26.86 18.65
N LEU A 5 -45.06 26.41 19.85
CA LEU A 5 -44.44 25.10 20.14
C LEU A 5 -45.46 24.20 20.87
N SER A 6 -45.42 22.88 20.67
CA SER A 6 -45.80 21.92 21.72
C SER A 6 -45.14 20.55 21.54
N ALA A 7 -44.38 20.13 22.55
CA ALA A 7 -44.00 18.73 22.74
C ALA A 7 -44.87 18.11 23.84
N SER A 8 -45.20 16.82 23.73
CA SER A 8 -45.62 15.95 24.83
C SER A 8 -45.52 14.50 24.38
N ALA A 9 -45.17 13.61 25.32
CA ALA A 9 -44.95 12.18 25.05
C ALA A 9 -45.60 11.32 26.15
N TRP A 10 -45.62 10.00 25.88
CA TRP A 10 -45.81 8.87 26.80
C TRP A 10 -47.20 8.22 26.99
N LEU A 11 -47.11 6.88 26.96
CA LEU A 11 -47.92 5.84 27.64
C LEU A 11 -49.32 5.47 27.08
N LEU A 12 -49.42 4.27 26.49
CA LEU A 12 -49.86 3.06 27.23
C LEU A 12 -49.67 1.75 26.43
N LEU A 13 -49.71 0.62 27.14
CA LEU A 13 -49.30 -0.73 26.73
C LEU A 13 -50.47 -1.73 26.83
N LEU A 14 -50.40 -2.78 26.00
CA LEU A 14 -50.97 -4.14 26.16
C LEU A 14 -52.45 -4.45 25.81
N LEU A 15 -52.64 -5.75 25.50
CA LEU A 15 -53.86 -6.51 25.14
C LEU A 15 -54.31 -6.34 23.66
N GLY A 16 -54.47 -7.40 22.85
CA GLY A 16 -54.16 -8.82 23.04
C GLY A 16 -54.56 -9.69 21.82
N GLU A 17 -53.91 -10.85 21.72
CA GLU A 17 -54.21 -12.11 20.98
C GLU A 17 -55.65 -12.33 20.41
N ALA A 18 -55.89 -13.10 19.34
CA ALA A 18 -55.05 -13.85 18.38
C ALA A 18 -55.93 -14.39 17.21
N THR A 19 -55.29 -14.85 16.11
CA THR A 19 -55.56 -16.10 15.33
C THR A 19 -55.00 -15.99 13.89
N GLY A 20 -54.50 -17.09 13.31
CA GLY A 20 -54.14 -17.14 11.87
C GLY A 20 -52.81 -17.80 11.47
N LEU A 21 -52.38 -18.88 12.13
CA LEU A 21 -51.16 -19.63 11.78
C LEU A 21 -51.18 -20.18 10.34
N ARG A 22 -50.12 -19.91 9.55
CA ARG A 22 -49.57 -20.84 8.54
C ARG A 22 -48.14 -20.50 8.10
N SER A 23 -47.19 -21.32 8.57
CA SER A 23 -45.93 -21.70 7.90
C SER A 23 -44.94 -20.59 7.46
N LEU A 24 -44.12 -20.11 8.41
CA LEU A 24 -42.75 -19.68 8.12
C LEU A 24 -41.78 -20.77 8.62
N GLN A 25 -41.16 -21.50 7.70
CA GLN A 25 -40.01 -22.36 7.97
C GLN A 25 -38.87 -21.97 7.03
N HIS A 26 -37.63 -22.08 7.54
CA HIS A 26 -36.38 -21.62 6.90
C HIS A 26 -36.10 -20.10 7.00
N VAL A 27 -36.39 -19.50 8.15
CA VAL A 27 -35.51 -18.45 8.68
C VAL A 27 -34.30 -19.15 9.30
N GLY A 28 -33.11 -18.94 8.73
CA GLY A 28 -31.87 -19.46 9.29
C GLY A 28 -31.66 -18.91 10.71
N LYS A 29 -31.37 -19.79 11.68
CA LYS A 29 -31.06 -19.36 13.05
C LYS A 29 -29.82 -18.46 13.02
N ARG A 30 -29.97 -17.22 13.51
CA ARG A 30 -28.81 -16.39 13.87
C ARG A 30 -28.08 -17.10 15.01
N ASP A 31 -26.86 -17.57 14.76
CA ASP A 31 -26.03 -18.20 15.78
C ASP A 31 -25.42 -17.11 16.68
N PRO A 32 -25.69 -17.05 18.00
CA PRO A 32 -25.19 -15.97 18.87
C PRO A 32 -23.68 -16.05 19.16
N VAL A 33 -22.99 -17.05 18.61
CA VAL A 33 -21.63 -17.45 19.00
C VAL A 33 -20.56 -16.44 18.57
N TRP A 34 -20.85 -15.57 17.58
CA TRP A 34 -19.93 -14.51 17.13
C TRP A 34 -19.78 -13.33 18.11
N ILE A 35 -20.59 -13.27 19.17
CA ILE A 35 -20.37 -12.39 20.34
C ILE A 35 -19.97 -13.23 21.57
N GLN A 36 -19.20 -14.30 21.36
CA GLN A 36 -18.19 -14.66 22.34
C GLN A 36 -16.91 -13.93 21.94
N SER A 37 -16.62 -12.85 22.67
CA SER A 37 -15.26 -12.34 22.76
C SER A 37 -14.35 -13.54 23.02
N ALA A 38 -13.44 -13.84 22.09
CA ALA A 38 -12.28 -14.65 22.43
C ALA A 38 -11.74 -14.05 23.73
N PRO A 39 -11.57 -14.83 24.82
CA PRO A 39 -11.05 -14.27 26.05
C PRO A 39 -9.73 -13.61 25.65
N LEU A 40 -9.66 -12.28 25.79
CA LEU A 40 -8.44 -11.54 25.51
C LEU A 40 -7.35 -12.36 26.19
N GLN A 41 -6.40 -12.85 25.38
CA GLN A 41 -5.16 -13.37 25.93
C GLN A 41 -4.75 -12.32 26.96
N LYS A 42 -4.38 -12.75 28.18
CA LYS A 42 -3.85 -11.82 29.17
C LYS A 42 -2.49 -11.34 28.66
N TYR A 43 -2.54 -10.46 27.67
CA TYR A 43 -1.65 -9.34 27.54
C TYR A 43 -1.83 -8.55 28.83
N GLU A 44 -1.14 -9.02 29.87
CA GLU A 44 -0.44 -8.10 30.74
C GLU A 44 0.45 -7.27 29.80
N VAL A 45 -0.14 -6.22 29.25
CA VAL A 45 0.60 -5.04 28.82
C VAL A 45 1.26 -4.60 30.10
N SER A 46 2.51 -5.02 30.26
CA SER A 46 3.33 -4.59 31.38
C SER A 46 3.38 -3.07 31.33
N ILE A 47 2.62 -2.44 32.22
CA ILE A 47 2.63 -0.98 32.41
C ILE A 47 4.02 -0.57 32.95
N ASP A 48 4.81 -1.54 33.41
CA ASP A 48 6.24 -1.47 33.76
C ASP A 48 7.16 -1.12 32.57
N SER A 49 6.64 -0.83 31.37
CA SER A 49 7.35 0.03 30.40
C SER A 49 7.25 1.53 30.73
N THR A 50 6.77 1.88 31.93
CA THR A 50 7.48 2.84 32.78
C THR A 50 8.82 2.26 33.25
N GLU A 51 9.68 1.89 32.32
CA GLU A 51 11.08 2.18 32.56
C GLU A 51 11.12 3.70 32.68
N ASP A 52 11.21 4.17 33.92
CA ASP A 52 11.83 5.45 34.18
C ASP A 52 13.26 5.32 33.67
N VAL A 53 13.41 5.59 32.37
CA VAL A 53 14.65 6.09 31.80
C VAL A 53 14.88 7.40 32.52
N ASN A 54 15.49 7.26 33.69
CA ASN A 54 15.97 8.32 34.55
C ASN A 54 17.11 8.95 33.78
N THR A 55 16.71 9.77 32.80
CA THR A 55 17.56 10.58 31.95
C THR A 55 18.14 11.64 32.86
N THR A 56 19.17 11.24 33.61
CA THR A 56 20.21 12.15 34.06
C THR A 56 20.60 12.96 32.83
N ALA A 57 20.22 14.24 32.86
CA ALA A 57 20.33 15.16 31.74
C ALA A 57 21.80 15.57 31.54
N THR A 58 22.61 14.59 31.17
CA THR A 58 24.06 14.65 30.99
C THR A 58 24.54 13.80 29.82
N GLU A 59 23.70 13.64 28.79
CA GLU A 59 24.19 13.91 27.45
C GLU A 59 23.55 15.21 26.98
N THR A 60 24.23 16.32 27.28
CA THR A 60 24.24 17.42 26.33
C THR A 60 24.54 16.80 24.97
N HIS A 61 23.66 16.96 23.98
CA HIS A 61 24.08 16.88 22.60
C HIS A 61 25.20 17.91 22.44
N ALA A 62 26.45 17.46 22.59
CA ALA A 62 27.61 18.21 22.17
C ALA A 62 27.29 18.64 20.75
N VAL A 63 27.50 19.92 20.43
CA VAL A 63 27.20 20.47 19.10
C VAL A 63 27.94 19.59 18.10
N VAL A 64 27.20 18.66 17.49
CA VAL A 64 27.73 17.79 16.46
C VAL A 64 28.02 18.77 15.35
N ARG A 65 29.30 19.11 15.17
CA ARG A 65 29.78 19.87 14.02
C ARG A 65 29.06 19.26 12.83
N ARG A 66 28.19 20.04 12.15
CA ARG A 66 27.41 19.59 10.99
C ARG A 66 28.35 18.71 10.17
N ALA A 67 27.99 17.43 10.02
CA ALA A 67 28.80 16.49 9.27
C ALA A 67 29.10 17.15 7.91
N GLN A 68 30.35 17.06 7.45
CA GLN A 68 30.70 17.69 6.17
C GLN A 68 29.76 17.14 5.10
N PRO A 69 29.04 18.01 4.36
CA PRO A 69 27.97 17.57 3.48
C PRO A 69 28.51 16.59 2.46
N LEU A 70 27.87 15.43 2.37
CA LEU A 70 28.35 14.26 1.64
C LEU A 70 28.31 14.47 0.12
N PHE A 71 27.38 15.31 -0.36
CA PHE A 71 27.13 15.53 -1.78
C PHE A 71 27.27 16.99 -2.23
N LEU A 72 27.78 17.90 -1.38
CA LEU A 72 27.91 19.31 -1.74
C LEU A 72 29.16 19.55 -2.60
N THR A 73 28.93 19.84 -3.86
CA THR A 73 29.94 20.10 -4.90
C THR A 73 29.51 21.33 -5.70
N ASP A 74 30.38 21.86 -6.58
CA ASP A 74 29.98 22.98 -7.44
C ASP A 74 28.88 22.63 -8.44
N LYS A 75 28.67 21.33 -8.77
CA LYS A 75 27.53 20.87 -9.58
C LYS A 75 26.21 20.91 -8.80
N THR A 76 26.24 20.51 -7.53
CA THR A 76 25.04 20.30 -6.69
C THR A 76 24.67 21.53 -5.85
N ARG A 77 25.60 22.48 -5.66
CA ARG A 77 25.41 23.72 -4.88
C ARG A 77 24.12 24.47 -5.22
N LYS A 78 23.77 24.54 -6.51
CA LYS A 78 22.54 25.21 -7.00
C LYS A 78 21.22 24.54 -6.60
N PHE A 79 21.28 23.31 -6.11
CA PHE A 79 20.13 22.54 -5.61
C PHE A 79 20.11 22.45 -4.07
N SER A 80 21.17 22.90 -3.39
CA SER A 80 21.31 22.72 -1.94
C SER A 80 20.23 23.49 -1.17
N VAL A 81 19.48 22.78 -0.33
CA VAL A 81 18.44 23.34 0.53
C VAL A 81 19.02 23.56 1.92
N ASP A 82 18.75 24.71 2.55
CA ASP A 82 19.08 24.87 3.97
C ASP A 82 18.07 24.12 4.84
N GLY A 83 18.54 23.08 5.54
CA GLY A 83 17.72 22.27 6.42
C GLY A 83 17.06 23.03 7.58
N ASN A 84 17.51 24.25 7.92
CA ASN A 84 16.83 25.15 8.87
C ASN A 84 15.98 26.25 8.20
N GLY A 85 16.02 26.36 6.87
CA GLY A 85 15.37 27.43 6.09
C GLY A 85 14.00 27.05 5.51
N ILE A 86 13.53 25.82 5.71
CA ILE A 86 12.24 25.34 5.21
C ILE A 86 11.11 25.98 6.04
N PRO A 87 10.12 26.66 5.43
CA PRO A 87 9.02 27.28 6.17
C PRO A 87 8.23 26.27 7.03
N GLU A 88 7.75 26.72 8.19
CA GLU A 88 7.09 25.91 9.24
C GLU A 88 7.84 24.72 9.86
N VAL A 89 8.86 24.16 9.20
CA VAL A 89 9.71 23.10 9.75
C VAL A 89 10.69 23.70 10.75
N LYS A 90 10.32 23.74 12.04
CA LYS A 90 11.08 24.40 13.11
C LYS A 90 12.26 23.56 13.66
N PHE A 91 12.92 22.77 12.80
CA PHE A 91 14.06 21.93 13.16
C PHE A 91 14.93 21.64 11.93
N ASP A 92 16.24 21.43 12.13
CA ASP A 92 17.13 21.01 11.04
C ASP A 92 16.71 19.61 10.52
N VAL A 93 16.40 19.53 9.23
CA VAL A 93 16.19 18.28 8.48
C VAL A 93 17.49 17.69 7.92
N GLY A 94 18.61 18.38 8.08
CA GLY A 94 19.92 17.94 7.61
C GLY A 94 20.25 18.38 6.18
N GLU A 95 21.20 17.67 5.57
CA GLU A 95 21.61 17.89 4.18
C GLU A 95 20.50 17.44 3.23
N SER A 96 20.11 18.29 2.28
CA SER A 96 19.24 17.90 1.17
C SER A 96 19.41 18.77 -0.06
N TYR A 97 18.93 18.27 -1.19
CA TYR A 97 19.00 18.91 -2.50
C TYR A 97 17.66 18.82 -3.21
N ALA A 98 17.15 19.93 -3.73
CA ALA A 98 15.89 19.96 -4.46
C ALA A 98 15.99 20.83 -5.71
N GLY A 99 15.12 20.57 -6.68
CA GLY A 99 15.05 21.33 -7.93
C GLY A 99 14.71 20.46 -9.14
N GLN A 100 14.90 21.01 -10.33
CA GLN A 100 14.59 20.34 -11.59
C GLN A 100 15.84 19.87 -12.36
N LEU A 101 15.74 18.69 -12.99
CA LEU A 101 16.69 18.21 -14.00
C LEU A 101 15.97 17.82 -15.30
N PRO A 102 16.60 18.02 -16.47
CA PRO A 102 16.01 17.66 -17.75
C PRO A 102 15.94 16.14 -17.92
N ILE A 103 14.94 15.67 -18.65
CA ILE A 103 14.75 14.23 -18.95
C ILE A 103 15.65 13.73 -20.09
N SER A 104 16.42 14.61 -20.74
CA SER A 104 17.34 14.25 -21.81
C SER A 104 18.51 15.24 -21.91
N ASN A 105 19.50 14.92 -22.74
CA ASN A 105 20.62 15.83 -23.07
C ASN A 105 20.33 16.73 -24.28
N ASN A 106 19.11 16.69 -24.84
CA ASN A 106 18.71 17.57 -25.93
C ASN A 106 18.33 18.94 -25.36
N SER A 107 19.09 19.99 -25.69
CA SER A 107 18.83 21.36 -25.22
C SER A 107 17.53 21.99 -25.75
N THR A 108 16.87 21.36 -26.74
CA THR A 108 15.53 21.77 -27.22
C THR A 108 14.38 21.05 -26.51
N ASP A 109 14.68 20.08 -25.65
CA ASP A 109 13.71 19.37 -24.83
C ASP A 109 13.44 20.18 -23.55
N GLU A 110 12.25 20.79 -23.45
CA GLU A 110 11.86 21.59 -22.30
C GLU A 110 11.47 20.77 -21.06
N ASN A 111 11.33 19.45 -21.23
CA ASN A 111 10.79 18.54 -20.23
C ASN A 111 11.77 18.28 -19.08
N LYS A 112 11.29 18.45 -17.85
CA LYS A 112 12.06 18.29 -16.61
C LYS A 112 11.21 17.62 -15.54
N MET A 113 11.82 16.73 -14.77
CA MET A 113 11.25 16.21 -13.52
C MET A 113 11.82 16.99 -12.35
N PHE A 114 11.01 17.17 -11.30
CA PHE A 114 11.45 17.75 -10.03
C PHE A 114 11.84 16.63 -9.07
N PHE A 115 12.83 16.89 -8.23
CA PHE A 115 13.29 15.95 -7.20
C PHE A 115 13.54 16.66 -5.88
N TRP A 116 13.47 15.88 -4.79
CA TRP A 116 14.08 16.22 -3.52
C TRP A 116 14.87 15.01 -3.01
N PHE A 117 16.18 15.18 -2.80
CA PHE A 117 17.15 14.17 -2.43
C PHE A 117 17.71 14.43 -1.03
N PHE A 118 17.70 13.40 -0.18
CA PHE A 118 18.25 13.40 1.17
C PHE A 118 19.34 12.32 1.30
N PRO A 119 20.62 12.73 1.40
CA PRO A 119 21.71 11.84 1.81
C PRO A 119 21.52 11.29 3.22
N SER A 120 21.80 10.00 3.40
CA SER A 120 21.84 9.37 4.71
C SER A 120 23.19 9.54 5.38
N GLN A 121 23.17 9.79 6.69
CA GLN A 121 24.37 9.74 7.53
C GLN A 121 24.71 8.31 7.99
N ASN A 122 23.88 7.32 7.64
CA ASN A 122 24.12 5.91 7.98
C ASN A 122 25.34 5.37 7.18
N PRO A 123 26.41 4.88 7.84
CA PRO A 123 27.61 4.39 7.13
C PRO A 123 27.34 3.23 6.15
N LEU A 124 26.26 2.46 6.37
CA LEU A 124 25.86 1.37 5.48
C LEU A 124 25.26 1.87 4.15
N ALA A 125 24.76 3.11 4.10
CA ALA A 125 24.16 3.73 2.92
C ALA A 125 25.15 4.15 1.83
N LYS A 126 26.47 4.09 2.10
CA LYS A 126 27.52 4.77 1.31
C LYS A 126 27.54 4.50 -0.21
N LYS A 127 26.97 3.40 -0.69
CA LYS A 127 26.91 3.01 -2.12
C LYS A 127 25.56 2.46 -2.55
N GLU A 128 24.49 2.97 -1.98
CA GLU A 128 23.10 2.62 -2.30
C GLU A 128 22.21 3.87 -2.29
N ILE A 129 21.17 3.86 -3.12
CA ILE A 129 20.15 4.92 -3.17
C ILE A 129 18.78 4.30 -3.44
N MET A 130 17.76 4.84 -2.78
CA MET A 130 16.37 4.48 -2.94
C MET A 130 15.63 5.62 -3.65
N ILE A 131 14.87 5.26 -4.69
CA ILE A 131 13.93 6.14 -5.39
C ILE A 131 12.55 5.91 -4.79
N TRP A 132 11.81 6.96 -4.49
CA TRP A 132 10.38 6.91 -4.17
C TRP A 132 9.53 7.61 -5.23
N LEU A 133 8.47 6.92 -5.68
CA LEU A 133 7.47 7.40 -6.63
C LEU A 133 6.05 7.21 -6.07
N ASN A 134 5.26 8.28 -5.87
CA ASN A 134 3.81 8.12 -5.70
C ASN A 134 3.15 7.80 -7.07
N GLY A 135 1.90 7.32 -7.04
CA GLY A 135 1.17 6.81 -8.21
C GLY A 135 0.28 7.85 -8.91
N GLY A 136 -1.04 7.64 -8.84
CA GLY A 136 -2.06 8.46 -9.50
C GLY A 136 -2.83 7.73 -10.60
N PRO A 137 -2.44 7.84 -11.89
CA PRO A 137 -1.20 8.40 -12.41
C PRO A 137 -1.13 9.92 -12.28
N GLY A 138 0.07 10.47 -12.04
CA GLY A 138 0.28 11.92 -11.94
C GLY A 138 0.25 12.51 -10.53
N CYS A 139 0.39 11.68 -9.49
CA CYS A 139 0.51 12.14 -8.12
C CYS A 139 1.97 12.45 -7.74
N SER A 140 2.14 13.52 -6.96
CA SER A 140 3.41 14.08 -6.53
C SER A 140 4.09 13.22 -5.48
N SER A 141 5.35 12.88 -5.74
CA SER A 141 6.23 12.25 -4.75
C SER A 141 6.56 13.13 -3.54
N MET A 142 6.13 14.40 -3.52
CA MET A 142 6.21 15.26 -2.33
C MET A 142 5.14 14.92 -1.29
N ALA A 143 4.07 14.21 -1.67
CA ALA A 143 3.13 13.61 -0.72
C ALA A 143 3.86 12.59 0.16
N GLY A 144 4.49 11.57 -0.43
CA GLY A 144 5.23 10.57 0.34
C GLY A 144 6.43 11.12 1.13
N LEU A 145 7.07 12.17 0.62
CA LEU A 145 8.09 12.88 1.39
C LEU A 145 7.54 13.49 2.67
N MET A 146 6.38 14.15 2.61
CA MET A 146 5.86 14.93 3.73
C MET A 146 4.86 14.18 4.61
N GLN A 147 4.28 13.07 4.15
CA GLN A 147 3.20 12.37 4.86
C GLN A 147 3.46 10.88 5.08
N GLU A 148 4.48 10.30 4.46
CA GLU A 148 4.75 8.86 4.55
C GLU A 148 6.13 8.55 5.15
N ASN A 149 7.21 8.80 4.40
CA ASN A 149 8.51 8.15 4.62
C ASN A 149 9.72 9.10 4.62
N GLY A 150 9.52 10.39 4.35
CA GLY A 150 10.57 11.41 4.43
C GLY A 150 11.01 11.78 5.85
N PRO A 151 11.92 12.76 6.01
CA PRO A 151 12.55 13.10 7.30
C PRO A 151 11.62 13.84 8.28
N PHE A 152 10.46 14.29 7.83
CA PHE A 152 9.43 14.90 8.65
C PHE A 152 8.04 14.48 8.16
N LEU A 153 7.07 14.51 9.06
CA LEU A 153 5.66 14.22 8.78
C LEU A 153 4.80 15.44 9.07
N TRP A 154 3.89 15.77 8.17
CA TRP A 154 2.79 16.72 8.37
C TRP A 154 1.47 16.06 7.98
N GLN A 155 0.93 15.27 8.90
CA GLN A 155 -0.33 14.56 8.73
C GLN A 155 -1.53 15.50 8.69
N SER A 156 -2.57 15.10 7.97
CA SER A 156 -3.92 15.69 8.03
C SER A 156 -4.37 15.99 9.46
N GLY A 157 -4.95 17.17 9.68
CA GLY A 157 -5.42 17.64 10.97
C GLY A 157 -4.33 18.04 11.99
N THR A 158 -3.04 17.90 11.67
CA THR A 158 -1.96 18.30 12.58
C THR A 158 -1.49 19.74 12.39
N PHE A 159 -1.16 20.42 13.48
CA PHE A 159 -0.86 21.85 13.49
C PHE A 159 0.45 22.23 12.76
N ARG A 160 1.44 21.34 12.72
CA ARG A 160 2.77 21.61 12.17
C ARG A 160 3.55 20.31 11.90
N PRO A 161 4.62 20.34 11.09
CA PRO A 161 5.52 19.20 10.92
C PRO A 161 6.15 18.70 12.22
N VAL A 162 6.36 17.39 12.28
CA VAL A 162 7.16 16.69 13.32
C VAL A 162 8.29 15.90 12.65
N LYS A 163 9.40 15.66 13.36
CA LYS A 163 10.47 14.78 12.85
C LYS A 163 9.94 13.37 12.68
N ASN A 164 10.32 12.67 11.61
CA ASN A 164 9.93 11.27 11.41
C ASN A 164 10.98 10.33 12.05
N PRO A 165 10.68 9.64 13.18
CA PRO A 165 11.60 8.66 13.76
C PRO A 165 11.73 7.37 12.94
N PHE A 166 10.91 7.20 11.90
CA PHE A 166 10.93 6.11 10.93
C PHE A 166 11.21 6.63 9.51
N SER A 167 11.95 7.75 9.39
CA SER A 167 12.37 8.23 8.07
C SER A 167 13.28 7.20 7.39
N TRP A 168 13.02 6.92 6.13
CA TRP A 168 13.85 6.01 5.34
C TRP A 168 15.29 6.56 5.14
N THR A 169 15.48 7.87 5.33
CA THR A 169 16.80 8.53 5.34
C THR A 169 17.72 8.05 6.48
N GLU A 170 17.18 7.45 7.54
CA GLU A 170 17.96 6.82 8.61
C GLU A 170 18.58 5.47 8.18
N LEU A 171 18.09 4.86 7.09
CA LEU A 171 18.55 3.56 6.58
C LEU A 171 19.40 3.68 5.31
N THR A 172 19.01 4.55 4.38
CA THR A 172 19.65 4.69 3.06
C THR A 172 19.49 6.09 2.47
N ASN A 173 20.23 6.44 1.42
CA ASN A 173 20.01 7.71 0.71
C ASN A 173 18.68 7.63 -0.05
N VAL A 174 17.81 8.64 0.05
CA VAL A 174 16.47 8.60 -0.57
C VAL A 174 16.22 9.81 -1.46
N VAL A 175 15.67 9.59 -2.64
CA VAL A 175 15.19 10.65 -3.55
C VAL A 175 13.73 10.45 -3.92
N TRP A 176 12.92 11.47 -3.68
CA TRP A 176 11.53 11.57 -4.13
C TRP A 176 11.52 12.31 -5.46
N ILE A 177 10.89 11.73 -6.49
CA ILE A 177 10.90 12.28 -7.86
C ILE A 177 9.46 12.48 -8.34
N GLU A 178 9.10 13.72 -8.67
CA GLU A 178 7.83 14.01 -9.32
C GLU A 178 7.93 13.67 -10.81
N GLN A 179 7.19 12.65 -11.21
CA GLN A 179 7.15 12.07 -12.55
C GLN A 179 5.74 11.51 -12.80
N PRO A 180 5.33 11.24 -14.05
CA PRO A 180 5.95 11.65 -15.31
C PRO A 180 5.96 13.18 -15.51
N VAL A 181 6.35 13.65 -16.70
CA VAL A 181 6.32 15.08 -17.03
C VAL A 181 4.91 15.64 -16.86
N GLY A 182 4.77 16.71 -16.06
CA GLY A 182 3.51 17.39 -15.76
C GLY A 182 3.03 17.23 -14.32
N THR A 183 3.48 16.19 -13.61
CA THR A 183 3.20 15.90 -12.20
C THR A 183 3.81 16.95 -11.26
N GLY A 184 3.02 17.58 -10.38
CA GLY A 184 3.53 18.51 -9.38
C GLY A 184 4.39 19.65 -9.98
N PHE A 185 5.67 19.73 -9.59
CA PHE A 185 6.64 20.67 -10.16
C PHE A 185 7.40 20.16 -11.39
N ALA A 186 7.09 18.97 -11.94
CA ALA A 186 7.63 18.51 -13.22
C ALA A 186 7.04 19.36 -14.37
N THR A 187 7.90 20.04 -15.13
CA THR A 187 7.49 20.99 -16.18
C THR A 187 7.80 20.48 -17.57
N GLY A 188 6.97 20.89 -18.53
CA GLY A 188 7.13 20.58 -19.94
C GLY A 188 5.79 20.24 -20.57
N LYS A 189 5.82 19.44 -21.63
CA LYS A 189 4.62 18.98 -22.34
C LYS A 189 4.46 17.47 -22.16
N PRO A 190 3.47 17.01 -21.36
CA PRO A 190 3.15 15.59 -21.22
C PRO A 190 2.89 14.98 -22.61
N ASN A 191 3.64 13.94 -22.96
CA ASN A 191 3.63 13.34 -24.30
C ASN A 191 3.81 11.82 -24.31
N ALA A 192 3.98 11.19 -23.14
CA ALA A 192 4.04 9.74 -23.02
C ALA A 192 2.70 9.12 -23.41
N THR A 193 2.73 7.99 -24.10
CA THR A 193 1.52 7.24 -24.52
C THR A 193 1.34 5.91 -23.80
N ASN A 194 2.36 5.49 -23.04
CA ASN A 194 2.45 4.22 -22.34
C ASN A 194 3.60 4.27 -21.31
N GLU A 195 3.72 3.24 -20.48
CA GLU A 195 4.81 3.08 -19.51
C GLU A 195 6.19 2.92 -20.14
N GLU A 196 6.30 2.38 -21.37
CA GLU A 196 7.59 2.34 -22.08
C GLU A 196 8.11 3.76 -22.40
N ASP A 197 7.22 4.71 -22.72
CA ASP A 197 7.57 6.12 -22.85
C ASP A 197 7.98 6.73 -21.51
N VAL A 198 7.22 6.47 -20.42
CA VAL A 198 7.53 6.97 -19.07
C VAL A 198 8.91 6.48 -18.62
N ALA A 199 9.17 5.18 -18.71
CA ALA A 199 10.45 4.56 -18.36
C ALA A 199 11.61 5.17 -19.16
N ARG A 200 11.45 5.38 -20.47
CA ARG A 200 12.45 6.02 -21.32
C ARG A 200 12.76 7.46 -20.90
N GLN A 201 11.75 8.25 -20.51
CA GLN A 201 11.94 9.61 -19.99
C GLN A 201 12.66 9.57 -18.62
N PHE A 202 12.24 8.66 -17.74
CA PHE A 202 12.81 8.49 -16.41
C PHE A 202 14.29 8.08 -16.48
N LEU A 203 14.68 7.15 -17.36
CA LEU A 203 16.08 6.74 -17.54
C LEU A 203 16.98 7.91 -17.96
N GLY A 204 16.47 8.84 -18.78
CA GLY A 204 17.20 10.04 -19.19
C GLY A 204 17.35 11.07 -18.06
N PHE A 205 16.29 11.31 -17.28
CA PHE A 205 16.38 12.07 -16.03
C PHE A 205 17.38 11.44 -15.05
N TRP A 206 17.29 10.12 -14.83
CA TRP A 206 18.10 9.41 -13.87
C TRP A 206 19.58 9.45 -14.22
N ARG A 207 19.92 9.35 -15.51
CA ARG A 207 21.30 9.56 -15.99
C ARG A 207 21.83 10.95 -15.61
N ASN A 208 21.04 11.99 -15.83
CA ASN A 208 21.38 13.36 -15.45
C ASN A 208 21.49 13.56 -13.93
N PHE A 209 20.67 12.85 -13.15
CA PHE A 209 20.75 12.82 -11.69
C PHE A 209 22.04 12.15 -11.21
N VAL A 210 22.38 10.98 -11.74
CA VAL A 210 23.63 10.25 -11.47
C VAL A 210 24.87 11.09 -11.81
N ASP A 211 24.88 11.79 -12.94
CA ASP A 211 25.99 12.67 -13.35
C ASP A 211 26.10 13.97 -12.53
N THR A 212 24.98 14.43 -11.97
CA THR A 212 24.91 15.59 -11.09
C THR A 212 25.48 15.27 -9.70
N PHE A 213 25.09 14.14 -9.13
CA PHE A 213 25.44 13.71 -7.76
C PHE A 213 26.62 12.72 -7.68
N ALA A 214 27.26 12.40 -8.81
CA ALA A 214 28.37 11.44 -8.92
C ALA A 214 28.03 10.04 -8.35
N LEU A 215 26.83 9.57 -8.67
CA LEU A 215 26.26 8.32 -8.15
C LEU A 215 26.63 7.08 -8.98
N GLN A 216 27.71 7.13 -9.76
CA GLN A 216 28.07 6.01 -10.63
C GLN A 216 28.38 4.75 -9.81
N GLY A 217 27.78 3.63 -10.23
CA GLY A 217 27.88 2.32 -9.59
C GLY A 217 27.18 2.17 -8.23
N TYR A 218 26.34 3.13 -7.81
CA TYR A 218 25.48 2.94 -6.63
C TYR A 218 24.43 1.86 -6.91
N LYS A 219 24.13 1.01 -5.93
CA LYS A 219 22.95 0.15 -5.95
C LYS A 219 21.68 1.01 -5.99
N VAL A 220 20.78 0.72 -6.91
CA VAL A 220 19.51 1.44 -7.05
C VAL A 220 18.38 0.55 -6.56
N TYR A 221 17.58 1.08 -5.63
CA TYR A 221 16.32 0.49 -5.20
C TYR A 221 15.19 1.37 -5.70
N ILE A 222 14.17 0.79 -6.35
CA ILE A 222 12.99 1.54 -6.81
C ILE A 222 11.82 1.21 -5.92
N THR A 223 11.16 2.24 -5.39
CA THR A 223 10.03 2.09 -4.48
C THR A 223 8.91 3.07 -4.81
N GLY A 224 7.71 2.76 -4.35
CA GLY A 224 6.54 3.59 -4.58
C GLY A 224 5.25 2.94 -4.12
N GLU A 225 4.12 3.53 -4.50
CA GLU A 225 2.79 3.05 -4.15
C GLU A 225 1.77 3.23 -5.29
N SER A 226 0.61 2.59 -5.20
CA SER A 226 -0.53 2.87 -6.08
C SER A 226 -0.22 2.57 -7.55
N TYR A 227 -0.49 3.51 -8.46
CA TYR A 227 -0.08 3.44 -9.87
C TYR A 227 1.43 3.25 -10.08
N ALA A 228 2.28 3.45 -9.07
CA ALA A 228 3.68 3.06 -9.15
C ALA A 228 3.89 1.54 -9.27
N GLY A 229 2.85 0.72 -9.07
CA GLY A 229 2.80 -0.67 -9.53
C GLY A 229 2.97 -0.84 -11.05
N ALA A 230 2.63 0.18 -11.85
CA ALA A 230 2.99 0.28 -13.25
C ALA A 230 4.38 0.91 -13.42
N TYR A 231 4.58 2.12 -12.88
CA TYR A 231 5.84 2.89 -13.03
C TYR A 231 7.09 2.10 -12.61
N CYS A 232 7.11 1.57 -11.38
CA CYS A 232 8.31 0.99 -10.79
C CYS A 232 8.80 -0.24 -11.55
N PRO A 233 7.97 -1.25 -11.89
CA PRO A 233 8.40 -2.38 -12.70
C PRO A 233 8.87 -1.98 -14.10
N TYR A 234 8.17 -1.07 -14.78
CA TYR A 234 8.55 -0.65 -16.13
C TYR A 234 9.88 0.13 -16.17
N ILE A 235 10.07 1.05 -15.22
CA ILE A 235 11.35 1.75 -15.04
C ILE A 235 12.47 0.76 -14.68
N ALA A 236 12.23 -0.17 -13.75
CA ALA A 236 13.21 -1.16 -13.32
C ALA A 236 13.60 -2.13 -14.44
N ASP A 237 12.64 -2.66 -15.21
CA ASP A 237 12.88 -3.51 -16.37
C ASP A 237 13.64 -2.77 -17.48
N ALA A 238 13.35 -1.49 -17.71
CA ALA A 238 14.13 -0.63 -18.61
C ALA A 238 15.57 -0.40 -18.10
N MET A 239 15.76 -0.17 -16.80
CA MET A 239 17.09 -0.07 -16.17
C MET A 239 17.91 -1.35 -16.35
N ILE A 240 17.30 -2.52 -16.12
CA ILE A 240 17.91 -3.83 -16.32
C ILE A 240 18.29 -4.05 -17.78
N LYS A 241 17.36 -3.78 -18.71
CA LYS A 241 17.56 -3.92 -20.16
C LYS A 241 18.63 -2.98 -20.73
N ALA A 242 18.84 -1.82 -20.10
CA ALA A 242 19.92 -0.90 -20.48
C ALA A 242 21.32 -1.48 -20.23
N ASN A 243 21.45 -2.49 -19.35
CA ASN A 243 22.69 -3.23 -19.08
C ASN A 243 23.91 -2.34 -18.77
N ASP A 244 23.68 -1.22 -18.08
CA ASP A 244 24.71 -0.24 -17.70
C ASP A 244 24.66 -0.03 -16.19
N THR A 245 25.36 -0.88 -15.44
CA THR A 245 25.44 -0.84 -13.98
C THR A 245 26.21 0.37 -13.45
N GLN A 246 26.79 1.23 -14.30
CA GLN A 246 27.29 2.52 -13.83
C GLN A 246 26.15 3.50 -13.55
N TYR A 247 25.01 3.37 -14.22
CA TYR A 247 23.86 4.28 -14.06
C TYR A 247 22.60 3.60 -13.53
N PHE A 248 22.42 2.31 -13.85
CA PHE A 248 21.15 1.60 -13.73
C PHE A 248 21.30 0.27 -12.97
N ASN A 249 22.07 0.26 -11.86
CA ASN A 249 22.35 -0.95 -11.07
C ASN A 249 21.14 -1.37 -10.19
N MET A 250 20.06 -1.77 -10.85
CA MET A 250 18.80 -2.15 -10.23
C MET A 250 18.98 -3.36 -9.29
N THR A 251 18.78 -3.15 -7.99
CA THR A 251 19.15 -4.10 -6.92
C THR A 251 17.95 -4.64 -6.13
N GLY A 252 16.80 -3.96 -6.16
CA GLY A 252 15.58 -4.44 -5.52
C GLY A 252 14.44 -3.45 -5.59
N MET A 253 13.22 -3.92 -5.34
CA MET A 253 12.00 -3.12 -5.46
C MET A 253 11.07 -3.31 -4.27
N LEU A 254 10.41 -2.23 -3.83
CA LEU A 254 9.35 -2.28 -2.82
C LEU A 254 8.18 -1.40 -3.27
N ILE A 255 7.06 -2.02 -3.61
CA ILE A 255 5.83 -1.32 -4.01
C ILE A 255 4.72 -1.60 -3.01
N TYR A 256 3.99 -0.56 -2.62
CA TYR A 256 2.78 -0.65 -1.81
C TYR A 256 1.53 -0.59 -2.66
N ASP A 257 0.50 -1.30 -2.21
CA ASP A 257 -0.88 -1.26 -2.67
C ASP A 257 -0.97 -0.99 -4.18
N PRO A 258 -0.44 -1.90 -5.04
CA PRO A 258 0.08 -1.49 -6.34
C PRO A 258 -0.83 -1.91 -7.50
N VAL A 259 -1.01 -1.05 -8.50
CA VAL A 259 -1.65 -1.41 -9.78
C VAL A 259 -0.71 -2.32 -10.57
N ILE A 260 -0.99 -3.63 -10.62
CA ILE A 260 -0.14 -4.65 -11.27
C ILE A 260 -0.92 -5.59 -12.20
N GLY A 261 -2.24 -5.68 -12.06
CA GLY A 261 -3.15 -6.48 -12.89
C GLY A 261 -4.14 -5.61 -13.65
N GLU A 262 -5.24 -6.20 -14.11
CA GLU A 262 -6.39 -5.43 -14.60
C GLU A 262 -7.19 -4.86 -13.42
N ASP A 263 -7.78 -3.68 -13.57
CA ASP A 263 -8.62 -3.02 -12.55
C ASP A 263 -9.70 -3.98 -12.02
N SER A 264 -10.40 -4.69 -12.93
CA SER A 264 -11.44 -5.67 -12.56
C SER A 264 -10.97 -6.83 -11.67
N MET A 265 -9.67 -7.11 -11.62
CA MET A 265 -9.08 -8.09 -10.70
C MET A 265 -8.73 -7.47 -9.34
N GLN A 266 -8.47 -6.17 -9.27
CA GLN A 266 -8.04 -5.45 -8.07
C GLN A 266 -9.17 -4.73 -7.34
N GLU A 267 -10.27 -4.42 -8.03
CA GLU A 267 -11.43 -3.66 -7.53
C GLU A 267 -12.72 -4.52 -7.47
N GLU A 268 -13.38 -4.78 -8.61
CA GLU A 268 -14.71 -5.43 -8.66
C GLU A 268 -14.73 -6.87 -8.14
N VAL A 269 -13.81 -7.73 -8.60
CA VAL A 269 -13.74 -9.12 -8.16
C VAL A 269 -13.58 -9.27 -6.64
N PRO A 270 -12.66 -8.52 -5.97
CA PRO A 270 -12.47 -8.65 -4.53
C PRO A 270 -13.42 -7.82 -3.65
N VAL A 271 -14.20 -6.86 -4.16
CA VAL A 271 -15.02 -5.93 -3.33
C VAL A 271 -15.98 -6.66 -2.37
N MET A 272 -16.58 -7.76 -2.81
CA MET A 272 -17.48 -8.56 -1.98
C MET A 272 -16.76 -9.23 -0.80
N GLY A 273 -15.47 -9.55 -0.96
CA GLY A 273 -14.64 -10.01 0.15
C GLY A 273 -14.43 -8.93 1.20
N LEU A 274 -14.09 -7.71 0.77
CA LEU A 274 -13.83 -6.57 1.65
C LEU A 274 -15.05 -6.18 2.50
N ILE A 275 -16.23 -6.03 1.89
CA ILE A 275 -17.43 -5.61 2.64
C ILE A 275 -17.93 -6.70 3.62
N ASN A 276 -17.69 -7.98 3.30
CA ASN A 276 -18.02 -9.10 4.17
C ASN A 276 -17.00 -9.28 5.30
N ALA A 277 -15.75 -8.87 5.10
CA ALA A 277 -14.72 -8.80 6.13
C ALA A 277 -14.99 -7.67 7.14
N TRP A 278 -15.50 -6.53 6.67
CA TRP A 278 -15.71 -5.32 7.48
C TRP A 278 -17.18 -4.82 7.52
N PRO A 279 -18.17 -5.66 7.89
CA PRO A 279 -19.59 -5.33 7.76
C PRO A 279 -20.06 -4.17 8.65
N GLY A 280 -19.26 -3.81 9.67
CA GLY A 280 -19.48 -2.62 10.52
C GLY A 280 -19.04 -1.30 9.88
N LEU A 281 -18.09 -1.33 8.94
CA LEU A 281 -17.65 -0.16 8.16
C LEU A 281 -18.55 0.04 6.91
N PHE A 282 -19.24 -1.01 6.47
CA PHE A 282 -20.23 -0.99 5.41
C PHE A 282 -21.65 -1.32 5.95
N PRO A 283 -22.30 -0.41 6.73
CA PRO A 283 -23.57 -0.68 7.40
C PRO A 283 -24.80 -0.54 6.46
N PHE A 284 -24.69 -1.07 5.24
CA PHE A 284 -25.75 -1.11 4.22
C PHE A 284 -27.09 -1.69 4.72
N ASN A 285 -28.20 -1.25 4.13
CA ASN A 285 -29.52 -1.84 4.42
C ASN A 285 -29.63 -3.28 3.85
N GLU A 286 -30.57 -4.08 4.38
CA GLU A 286 -30.72 -5.50 3.98
C GLU A 286 -31.06 -5.66 2.49
N THR A 287 -31.81 -4.72 1.89
CA THR A 287 -32.16 -4.75 0.46
C THR A 287 -30.94 -4.58 -0.44
N PHE A 288 -30.07 -3.61 -0.14
CA PHE A 288 -28.84 -3.39 -0.93
C PHE A 288 -27.85 -4.55 -0.75
N ARG A 289 -27.69 -5.08 0.48
CA ARG A 289 -26.87 -6.29 0.68
C ARG A 289 -27.39 -7.49 -0.13
N ALA A 290 -28.70 -7.67 -0.23
CA ALA A 290 -29.30 -8.73 -1.02
C ALA A 290 -29.08 -8.52 -2.54
N ASP A 291 -29.11 -7.27 -3.04
CA ASP A 291 -28.73 -6.97 -4.42
C ASP A 291 -27.26 -7.31 -4.67
N LEU A 292 -26.34 -6.81 -3.84
CA LEU A 292 -24.90 -7.12 -3.94
C LEU A 292 -24.62 -8.63 -3.96
N GLN A 293 -25.27 -9.40 -3.10
CA GLN A 293 -25.15 -10.87 -3.08
C GLN A 293 -25.75 -11.53 -4.34
N ALA A 294 -26.86 -11.03 -4.85
CA ALA A 294 -27.45 -11.53 -6.09
C ALA A 294 -26.57 -11.22 -7.32
N ARG A 295 -25.92 -10.05 -7.34
CA ARG A 295 -24.93 -9.69 -8.36
C ARG A 295 -23.70 -10.57 -8.25
N ASP A 296 -23.09 -10.70 -7.08
CA ASP A 296 -21.94 -11.60 -6.85
C ASP A 296 -22.22 -13.02 -7.36
N ALA A 297 -23.37 -13.60 -6.99
CA ALA A 297 -23.76 -14.94 -7.42
C ALA A 297 -24.02 -15.05 -8.93
N LYS A 298 -24.54 -13.99 -9.58
CA LYS A 298 -24.76 -13.96 -11.04
C LYS A 298 -23.45 -13.78 -11.82
N CYS A 299 -22.57 -12.92 -11.33
CA CYS A 299 -21.29 -12.57 -11.91
C CYS A 299 -20.22 -13.64 -11.64
N GLY A 300 -20.34 -14.39 -10.54
CA GLY A 300 -19.36 -15.40 -10.11
C GLY A 300 -18.08 -14.82 -9.52
N LEU A 301 -18.13 -13.63 -8.89
CA LEU A 301 -16.92 -12.91 -8.43
C LEU A 301 -16.24 -13.67 -7.28
N THR A 302 -17.01 -14.01 -6.23
CA THR A 302 -16.51 -14.82 -5.10
C THR A 302 -16.01 -16.19 -5.56
N GLU A 303 -16.64 -16.82 -6.56
CA GLU A 303 -16.18 -18.10 -7.13
C GLU A 303 -14.84 -17.93 -7.88
N PHE A 304 -14.72 -16.89 -8.71
CA PHE A 304 -13.50 -16.59 -9.46
C PHE A 304 -12.33 -16.29 -8.52
N MET A 305 -12.54 -15.44 -7.50
CA MET A 305 -11.56 -15.13 -6.46
C MET A 305 -11.14 -16.39 -5.68
N THR A 306 -12.11 -17.21 -5.24
CA THR A 306 -11.84 -18.46 -4.50
C THR A 306 -11.05 -19.47 -5.34
N ASN A 307 -11.34 -19.57 -6.64
CA ASN A 307 -10.61 -20.46 -7.54
C ASN A 307 -9.20 -19.95 -7.86
N GLY A 308 -9.04 -18.63 -8.03
CA GLY A 308 -7.75 -18.02 -8.36
C GLY A 308 -6.78 -17.95 -7.17
N LEU A 309 -7.28 -17.74 -5.95
CA LEU A 309 -6.48 -17.85 -4.71
C LEU A 309 -6.27 -19.32 -4.28
N SER A 310 -5.88 -20.17 -5.23
CA SER A 310 -5.47 -21.56 -4.99
C SER A 310 -3.94 -21.70 -4.96
N TYR A 311 -3.45 -22.56 -4.06
CA TYR A 311 -2.01 -22.73 -3.77
C TYR A 311 -1.67 -24.23 -3.71
N PRO A 312 -0.83 -24.77 -4.62
CA PRO A 312 -0.36 -24.11 -5.85
C PRO A 312 -1.51 -23.80 -6.81
N PRO A 313 -1.34 -22.87 -7.77
CA PRO A 313 -2.38 -22.56 -8.75
C PRO A 313 -2.74 -23.77 -9.61
N LYS A 314 -4.03 -23.91 -9.92
CA LYS A 314 -4.54 -24.97 -10.81
C LYS A 314 -4.19 -24.76 -12.29
N GLY A 315 -3.81 -23.54 -12.66
CA GLY A 315 -3.52 -23.08 -14.02
C GLY A 315 -3.75 -21.56 -14.12
N PRO A 316 -3.42 -20.91 -15.26
CA PRO A 316 -3.67 -19.49 -15.47
C PRO A 316 -5.15 -19.15 -15.29
N LEU A 317 -5.43 -17.94 -14.83
CA LEU A 317 -6.81 -17.44 -14.75
C LEU A 317 -7.36 -17.15 -16.16
N SER A 318 -8.68 -17.03 -16.27
CA SER A 318 -9.29 -16.62 -17.54
C SER A 318 -8.82 -15.21 -17.93
N SER A 319 -8.50 -15.01 -19.19
CA SER A 319 -8.11 -13.70 -19.75
C SER A 319 -9.28 -12.72 -19.91
N VAL A 320 -10.50 -13.16 -19.58
CA VAL A 320 -11.72 -12.35 -19.57
C VAL A 320 -12.31 -12.48 -18.17
N SER A 321 -12.23 -11.40 -17.40
CA SER A 321 -12.82 -11.29 -16.07
C SER A 321 -14.31 -11.65 -16.11
N PRO A 322 -14.89 -12.23 -15.06
CA PRO A 322 -16.35 -12.44 -15.02
C PRO A 322 -17.13 -11.13 -15.15
N VAL A 323 -16.50 -10.01 -14.74
CA VAL A 323 -16.99 -8.64 -14.80
C VAL A 323 -17.27 -8.17 -16.24
N GLU A 324 -16.37 -8.49 -17.18
CA GLU A 324 -16.46 -8.10 -18.60
C GLU A 324 -17.63 -8.74 -19.37
N LYS A 325 -18.33 -9.71 -18.77
CA LYS A 325 -19.37 -10.51 -19.43
C LYS A 325 -20.78 -9.97 -19.23
N ASP A 326 -20.97 -9.03 -18.31
CA ASP A 326 -22.27 -8.46 -17.97
C ASP A 326 -22.11 -7.05 -17.36
N GLU A 327 -22.73 -6.05 -17.98
CA GLU A 327 -22.66 -4.63 -17.59
C GLU A 327 -23.06 -4.38 -16.13
N LYS A 328 -23.91 -5.23 -15.52
CA LYS A 328 -24.29 -5.12 -14.11
C LYS A 328 -23.20 -5.61 -13.14
N CYS A 329 -22.20 -6.33 -13.63
CA CYS A 329 -21.04 -6.74 -12.86
C CYS A 329 -19.98 -5.64 -12.80
N VAL A 330 -19.84 -4.85 -13.88
CA VAL A 330 -18.86 -3.74 -14.00
C VAL A 330 -19.04 -2.71 -12.90
N ASN A 331 -20.27 -2.29 -12.62
CA ASN A 331 -20.52 -1.21 -11.66
C ASN A 331 -20.54 -1.67 -10.19
N ILE A 332 -20.14 -2.90 -9.85
CA ILE A 332 -20.31 -3.42 -8.47
C ILE A 332 -19.45 -2.69 -7.44
N PHE A 333 -18.20 -2.40 -7.77
CA PHE A 333 -17.29 -1.63 -6.94
C PHE A 333 -17.79 -0.19 -6.77
N ASP A 334 -18.14 0.41 -7.90
CA ASP A 334 -18.60 1.78 -8.05
C ASP A 334 -19.87 2.06 -7.24
N ASP A 335 -20.83 1.14 -7.24
CA ASP A 335 -22.04 1.18 -6.41
C ASP A 335 -21.73 1.03 -4.91
N VAL A 336 -20.81 0.14 -4.54
CA VAL A 336 -20.38 -0.04 -3.14
C VAL A 336 -19.72 1.24 -2.61
N TYR A 337 -18.85 1.86 -3.42
CA TYR A 337 -18.20 3.12 -3.07
C TYR A 337 -19.22 4.25 -2.89
N LYS A 338 -20.14 4.44 -3.86
CA LYS A 338 -21.20 5.46 -3.78
C LYS A 338 -22.11 5.26 -2.56
N ALA A 339 -22.51 4.02 -2.27
CA ALA A 339 -23.34 3.70 -1.11
C ALA A 339 -22.58 3.89 0.22
N ALA A 340 -21.27 3.61 0.27
CA ALA A 340 -20.44 3.89 1.44
C ALA A 340 -20.34 5.40 1.69
N PHE A 341 -20.15 6.19 0.63
CA PHE A 341 -20.10 7.65 0.68
C PHE A 341 -21.45 8.29 1.06
N GLU A 342 -22.58 7.74 0.61
CA GLU A 342 -23.92 8.21 1.01
C GLU A 342 -24.17 8.05 2.53
N ILE A 343 -23.66 6.96 3.11
CA ILE A 343 -23.76 6.69 4.55
C ILE A 343 -22.75 7.51 5.37
N ASN A 344 -21.51 7.61 4.88
CA ASN A 344 -20.42 8.33 5.50
C ASN A 344 -19.87 9.36 4.50
N PRO A 345 -20.29 10.64 4.57
CA PRO A 345 -19.86 11.66 3.61
C PRO A 345 -18.38 12.08 3.76
N CYS A 346 -17.63 11.46 4.68
CA CYS A 346 -16.19 11.54 4.79
C CYS A 346 -15.52 10.16 4.62
N PHE A 347 -16.19 9.22 3.94
CA PHE A 347 -15.63 7.91 3.61
C PHE A 347 -14.39 8.08 2.74
N ASN A 348 -13.30 7.45 3.15
CA ASN A 348 -12.03 7.48 2.43
C ASN A 348 -11.80 6.11 1.78
N ILE A 349 -11.75 6.07 0.45
CA ILE A 349 -11.46 4.82 -0.27
C ILE A 349 -10.03 4.30 0.01
N TYR A 350 -9.12 5.20 0.40
CA TYR A 350 -7.73 4.87 0.75
C TYR A 350 -7.57 4.31 2.18
N GLU A 351 -8.59 4.43 3.05
CA GLU A 351 -8.59 3.93 4.44
C GLU A 351 -10.02 3.85 4.97
N ILE A 352 -10.63 2.66 4.85
CA ILE A 352 -12.08 2.45 5.08
C ILE A 352 -12.54 2.69 6.53
N THR A 353 -11.62 2.85 7.49
CA THR A 353 -11.98 3.22 8.87
C THR A 353 -12.22 4.72 9.06
N GLN A 354 -11.86 5.56 8.09
CA GLN A 354 -12.01 7.01 8.20
C GLN A 354 -13.48 7.46 8.15
N SER A 355 -13.82 8.40 9.02
CA SER A 355 -15.16 8.98 9.14
C SER A 355 -15.08 10.46 9.54
N CYS A 356 -16.21 11.16 9.49
CA CYS A 356 -16.27 12.60 9.75
C CYS A 356 -15.83 12.96 11.19
N PRO A 357 -15.23 14.16 11.41
CA PRO A 357 -15.05 15.25 10.45
C PRO A 357 -13.91 15.03 9.44
N LEU A 358 -14.08 15.56 8.22
CA LEU A 358 -12.98 15.65 7.27
C LEU A 358 -11.89 16.58 7.83
N LEU A 359 -10.66 16.06 7.91
CA LEU A 359 -9.52 16.81 8.42
C LEU A 359 -8.93 17.68 7.31
N TRP A 360 -8.38 18.84 7.68
CA TRP A 360 -7.62 19.69 6.75
C TRP A 360 -6.25 19.08 6.46
N ASP A 361 -5.89 18.96 5.19
CA ASP A 361 -4.56 18.57 4.74
C ASP A 361 -3.80 19.73 4.10
N VAL A 362 -2.58 19.99 4.54
CA VAL A 362 -1.73 21.05 3.95
C VAL A 362 -1.36 20.84 2.48
N LEU A 363 -1.59 19.65 1.92
CA LEU A 363 -1.49 19.33 0.50
C LEU A 363 -2.81 19.49 -0.28
N GLY A 364 -3.93 19.70 0.42
CA GLY A 364 -5.26 19.97 -0.16
C GLY A 364 -6.16 18.74 -0.36
N PHE A 365 -5.57 17.55 -0.29
CA PHE A 365 -6.19 16.26 -0.62
C PHE A 365 -6.11 15.30 0.58
N PRO A 366 -6.92 15.52 1.64
CA PRO A 366 -6.96 14.64 2.81
C PRO A 366 -7.48 13.22 2.51
N THR A 367 -8.30 13.09 1.48
CA THR A 367 -9.03 11.87 1.07
C THR A 367 -9.38 12.00 -0.43
N SER A 368 -10.33 11.19 -0.93
CA SER A 368 -11.06 11.40 -2.19
C SER A 368 -11.87 12.72 -2.29
N LEU A 369 -11.59 13.71 -1.44
CA LEU A 369 -12.26 15.00 -1.36
C LEU A 369 -11.21 16.10 -1.21
N ASP A 370 -11.22 17.07 -2.12
CA ASP A 370 -10.45 18.30 -1.95
C ASP A 370 -11.06 19.16 -0.84
N TYR A 371 -10.24 19.56 0.12
CA TYR A 371 -10.67 20.46 1.18
C TYR A 371 -9.56 21.45 1.52
N VAL A 372 -9.82 22.73 1.25
CA VAL A 372 -8.96 23.85 1.65
C VAL A 372 -9.80 24.84 2.48
N PRO A 373 -9.54 24.98 3.80
CA PRO A 373 -10.20 25.96 4.65
C PRO A 373 -10.02 27.39 4.14
N GLU A 374 -11.00 28.25 4.41
CA GLU A 374 -10.92 29.68 4.07
C GLU A 374 -9.66 30.32 4.66
N GLY A 375 -8.90 31.02 3.82
CA GLY A 375 -7.63 31.65 4.19
C GLY A 375 -6.42 30.70 4.29
N ALA A 376 -6.61 29.39 4.13
CA ALA A 376 -5.49 28.46 3.97
C ALA A 376 -4.90 28.55 2.56
N THR A 377 -3.71 27.98 2.38
CA THR A 377 -3.04 27.86 1.08
C THR A 377 -2.27 26.56 1.08
N ILE A 378 -2.35 25.79 -0.01
CA ILE A 378 -1.57 24.57 -0.20
C ILE A 378 -0.09 24.87 0.07
N TYR A 379 0.55 24.07 0.91
CA TYR A 379 1.88 24.38 1.45
C TYR A 379 2.91 24.61 0.32
N PHE A 380 2.95 23.71 -0.67
CA PHE A 380 3.82 23.83 -1.84
C PHE A 380 3.44 24.98 -2.80
N ASN A 381 2.25 25.59 -2.68
CA ASN A 381 1.92 26.81 -3.44
C ASN A 381 2.47 28.11 -2.84
N ARG A 382 2.94 28.12 -1.60
CA ARG A 382 3.54 29.32 -0.99
C ARG A 382 4.87 29.68 -1.67
N THR A 383 5.04 30.96 -2.01
CA THR A 383 6.26 31.47 -2.69
C THR A 383 7.53 31.38 -1.84
N ASP A 384 7.43 31.40 -0.50
CA ASP A 384 8.57 31.15 0.38
C ASP A 384 8.99 29.67 0.39
N VAL A 385 8.02 28.74 0.39
CA VAL A 385 8.27 27.30 0.28
C VAL A 385 8.93 26.96 -1.06
N LYS A 386 8.37 27.44 -2.20
CA LYS A 386 8.94 27.16 -3.53
C LYS A 386 10.40 27.59 -3.64
N ARG A 387 10.73 28.80 -3.15
CA ARG A 387 12.11 29.32 -3.14
C ARG A 387 13.03 28.55 -2.20
N ALA A 388 12.55 28.06 -1.05
CA ALA A 388 13.35 27.27 -0.13
C ALA A 388 13.81 25.92 -0.73
N ILE A 389 13.00 25.32 -1.62
CA ILE A 389 13.26 24.03 -2.26
C ILE A 389 13.63 24.14 -3.75
N HIS A 390 13.95 25.33 -4.26
CA HIS A 390 14.28 25.60 -5.66
C HIS A 390 13.21 25.11 -6.68
N ALA A 391 11.94 25.09 -6.26
CA ALA A 391 10.81 24.75 -7.10
C ALA A 391 10.39 25.95 -7.99
N PRO A 392 9.85 25.70 -9.20
CA PRO A 392 9.42 26.75 -10.12
C PRO A 392 8.26 27.58 -9.55
N GLU A 393 8.51 28.86 -9.28
CA GLU A 393 7.54 29.77 -8.65
C GLU A 393 6.24 29.94 -9.46
N ASN A 394 6.31 29.78 -10.78
CA ASN A 394 5.21 29.96 -11.73
C ASN A 394 4.32 28.72 -11.95
N VAL A 395 4.60 27.59 -11.30
CA VAL A 395 3.76 26.38 -11.36
C VAL A 395 2.73 26.41 -10.24
N ASN A 396 1.44 26.22 -10.55
CA ASN A 396 0.45 25.85 -9.53
C ASN A 396 0.67 24.37 -9.19
N TRP A 397 1.06 24.09 -7.95
CA TRP A 397 1.26 22.73 -7.48
C TRP A 397 -0.08 22.16 -7.01
N GLU A 398 -0.38 20.96 -7.47
CA GLU A 398 -1.53 20.14 -7.08
C GLU A 398 -0.97 18.75 -6.76
N VAL A 399 -1.55 18.05 -5.77
CA VAL A 399 -0.99 16.76 -5.34
C VAL A 399 -1.08 15.70 -6.43
N CYS A 400 -2.15 15.71 -7.22
CA CYS A 400 -2.41 14.79 -8.31
C CYS A 400 -3.00 15.58 -9.47
N LYS A 401 -2.62 15.22 -10.70
CA LYS A 401 -2.97 16.00 -11.88
C LYS A 401 -3.30 15.10 -13.06
N ASP A 402 -4.44 15.36 -13.68
CA ASP A 402 -4.91 14.65 -14.86
C ASP A 402 -4.08 14.93 -16.12
N GLY A 403 -4.26 14.08 -17.14
CA GLY A 403 -3.76 14.33 -18.49
C GLY A 403 -2.24 14.13 -18.67
N ILE A 404 -1.59 13.41 -17.76
CA ILE A 404 -0.17 13.03 -17.86
C ILE A 404 0.11 12.17 -19.10
N PHE A 405 -0.79 11.22 -19.40
CA PHE A 405 -0.74 10.47 -20.65
C PHE A 405 -1.34 11.28 -21.79
N LYS A 406 -0.73 11.20 -22.96
CA LYS A 406 -1.23 11.80 -24.19
C LYS A 406 -2.56 11.16 -24.58
N ASN A 407 -3.61 11.98 -24.61
CA ASN A 407 -5.03 11.60 -24.74
C ASN A 407 -5.67 10.99 -23.46
N GLY A 408 -5.02 11.08 -22.30
CA GLY A 408 -5.60 10.71 -21.01
C GLY A 408 -5.76 9.22 -20.73
N THR A 409 -5.02 8.35 -21.42
CA THR A 409 -5.12 6.89 -21.24
C THR A 409 -3.75 6.25 -21.39
N ASP A 410 -3.35 5.43 -20.42
CA ASP A 410 -2.25 4.49 -20.58
C ASP A 410 -2.65 3.37 -21.54
N ARG A 411 -1.67 2.81 -22.25
CA ARG A 411 -1.84 1.74 -23.24
C ARG A 411 -0.93 0.54 -22.96
N SER A 412 -0.19 0.58 -21.86
CA SER A 412 0.65 -0.55 -21.45
C SER A 412 -0.20 -1.73 -20.96
N PRO A 413 0.24 -2.97 -21.21
CA PRO A 413 -0.28 -4.12 -20.48
C PRO A 413 0.08 -4.02 -18.99
N PRO A 414 -0.69 -4.64 -18.08
CA PRO A 414 -0.35 -4.67 -16.66
C PRO A 414 1.06 -5.21 -16.39
N SER A 415 1.75 -4.61 -15.41
CA SER A 415 3.16 -4.89 -15.17
C SER A 415 3.43 -6.35 -14.79
N SER A 416 2.47 -7.04 -14.16
CA SER A 416 2.52 -8.48 -13.86
C SER A 416 2.67 -9.38 -15.09
N ARG A 417 2.34 -8.90 -16.30
CA ARG A 417 2.46 -9.73 -17.51
C ARG A 417 3.91 -9.92 -18.00
N ALA A 418 4.81 -8.97 -17.72
CA ALA A 418 6.20 -9.03 -18.20
C ALA A 418 7.21 -8.24 -17.35
N ALA A 419 6.97 -6.95 -17.11
CA ALA A 419 7.95 -6.08 -16.46
C ALA A 419 8.25 -6.52 -15.01
N LEU A 420 7.22 -6.78 -14.21
CA LEU A 420 7.34 -7.23 -12.82
C LEU A 420 8.02 -8.62 -12.71
N PRO A 421 7.62 -9.66 -13.47
CA PRO A 421 8.36 -10.93 -13.54
C PRO A 421 9.85 -10.77 -13.85
N ASN A 422 10.22 -9.96 -14.84
CA ASN A 422 11.63 -9.73 -15.21
C ASN A 422 12.42 -9.12 -14.04
N VAL A 423 11.84 -8.15 -13.33
CA VAL A 423 12.47 -7.49 -12.18
C VAL A 423 12.62 -8.45 -11.01
N ILE A 424 11.62 -9.29 -10.74
CA ILE A 424 11.69 -10.35 -9.72
C ILE A 424 12.81 -11.34 -10.07
N ASP A 425 12.80 -11.87 -11.29
CA ASP A 425 13.76 -12.90 -11.70
C ASP A 425 15.20 -12.37 -11.75
N HIS A 426 15.41 -11.11 -12.15
CA HIS A 426 16.73 -10.47 -12.16
C HIS A 426 17.25 -10.11 -10.77
N THR A 427 16.45 -9.45 -9.94
CA THR A 427 16.92 -8.90 -8.65
C THR A 427 16.89 -9.92 -7.51
N GLN A 428 15.99 -10.91 -7.58
CA GLN A 428 15.61 -11.80 -6.48
C GLN A 428 15.24 -11.06 -5.18
N ASN A 429 14.84 -9.79 -5.26
CA ASN A 429 14.66 -8.90 -4.11
C ASN A 429 13.51 -7.90 -4.37
N VAL A 430 12.30 -8.41 -4.49
CA VAL A 430 11.07 -7.62 -4.66
C VAL A 430 10.15 -7.84 -3.47
N ILE A 431 9.61 -6.75 -2.92
CA ILE A 431 8.59 -6.76 -1.87
C ILE A 431 7.32 -6.08 -2.42
N ILE A 432 6.18 -6.73 -2.27
CA ILE A 432 4.85 -6.13 -2.44
C ILE A 432 4.22 -6.03 -1.06
N GLY A 433 4.03 -4.81 -0.57
CA GLY A 433 3.24 -4.54 0.62
C GLY A 433 1.78 -4.22 0.26
N HIS A 434 0.85 -4.52 1.17
CA HIS A 434 -0.55 -4.12 1.01
C HIS A 434 -1.21 -3.78 2.34
N GLY A 435 -1.87 -2.63 2.42
CA GLY A 435 -2.82 -2.30 3.48
C GLY A 435 -4.04 -3.22 3.47
N ALA A 436 -4.43 -3.72 4.65
CA ALA A 436 -5.64 -4.53 4.82
C ALA A 436 -6.96 -3.74 4.81
N LEU A 437 -6.86 -2.41 4.87
CA LEU A 437 -7.97 -1.45 4.92
C LEU A 437 -8.02 -0.53 3.68
N ASP A 438 -7.23 -0.84 2.65
CA ASP A 438 -7.36 -0.20 1.34
C ASP A 438 -8.60 -0.74 0.61
N MET A 439 -9.41 0.16 0.05
CA MET A 439 -10.49 -0.16 -0.87
C MET A 439 -10.15 0.23 -2.31
N VAL A 440 -9.30 1.23 -2.59
CA VAL A 440 -9.03 1.61 -3.99
C VAL A 440 -8.32 0.49 -4.72
N LEU A 441 -7.43 -0.23 -4.03
CA LEU A 441 -6.89 -1.50 -4.50
C LEU A 441 -7.05 -2.51 -3.36
N ILE A 442 -7.74 -3.62 -3.62
CA ILE A 442 -8.07 -4.54 -2.54
C ILE A 442 -7.00 -5.63 -2.45
N ALA A 443 -6.44 -5.85 -1.27
CA ALA A 443 -5.33 -6.78 -1.03
C ALA A 443 -5.51 -8.19 -1.63
N ASN A 444 -6.74 -8.73 -1.61
CA ASN A 444 -7.07 -10.00 -2.24
C ASN A 444 -6.98 -9.98 -3.77
N GLY A 445 -7.24 -8.84 -4.40
CA GLY A 445 -7.05 -8.62 -5.83
C GLY A 445 -5.59 -8.52 -6.24
N THR A 446 -4.75 -7.85 -5.45
CA THR A 446 -3.29 -7.88 -5.67
C THR A 446 -2.73 -9.30 -5.52
N LEU A 447 -3.19 -10.07 -4.52
CA LEU A 447 -2.86 -11.50 -4.41
C LEU A 447 -3.37 -12.32 -5.61
N LEU A 448 -4.54 -11.99 -6.17
CA LEU A 448 -5.10 -12.65 -7.35
C LEU A 448 -4.25 -12.38 -8.61
N SER A 449 -3.80 -11.13 -8.79
CA SER A 449 -2.85 -10.75 -9.84
C SER A 449 -1.51 -11.48 -9.69
N ILE A 450 -1.00 -11.63 -8.45
CA ILE A 450 0.21 -12.45 -8.18
C ILE A 450 -0.04 -13.93 -8.50
N GLN A 451 -1.20 -14.51 -8.15
CA GLN A 451 -1.49 -15.91 -8.49
C GLN A 451 -1.61 -16.16 -10.00
N ASN A 452 -1.93 -15.13 -10.79
CA ASN A 452 -1.93 -15.20 -12.26
C ASN A 452 -0.56 -14.90 -12.90
N MET A 453 0.40 -14.38 -12.13
CA MET A 453 1.74 -14.04 -12.59
C MET A 453 2.67 -15.26 -12.63
N THR A 454 3.52 -15.37 -13.65
CA THR A 454 4.55 -16.42 -13.74
C THR A 454 5.95 -15.82 -13.57
N TRP A 455 6.69 -16.31 -12.59
CA TRP A 455 8.09 -15.92 -12.33
C TRP A 455 8.89 -17.13 -11.80
N GLY A 456 10.21 -17.14 -11.92
CA GLY A 456 11.07 -18.22 -11.44
C GLY A 456 10.65 -19.60 -11.97
N GLY A 457 10.09 -19.63 -13.19
CA GLY A 457 9.60 -20.83 -13.86
C GLY A 457 8.29 -21.43 -13.34
N LYS A 458 7.51 -20.75 -12.47
CA LYS A 458 6.19 -21.24 -12.03
C LYS A 458 5.15 -20.13 -11.91
N LEU A 459 3.90 -20.48 -12.22
CA LEU A 459 2.72 -19.65 -12.00
C LEU A 459 2.39 -19.54 -10.50
N GLY A 460 2.18 -18.31 -10.01
CA GLY A 460 1.71 -17.98 -8.66
C GLY A 460 2.58 -18.47 -7.51
N PHE A 461 2.23 -18.09 -6.28
CA PHE A 461 2.83 -18.69 -5.09
C PHE A 461 2.39 -20.16 -4.97
N GLN A 462 3.33 -21.03 -4.66
CA GLN A 462 3.11 -22.47 -4.54
C GLN A 462 2.51 -22.85 -3.19
N SER A 463 2.65 -21.98 -2.20
CA SER A 463 2.10 -22.11 -0.86
C SER A 463 1.41 -20.82 -0.41
N ARG A 464 0.41 -20.94 0.47
CA ARG A 464 -0.43 -19.81 0.90
C ARG A 464 0.35 -18.89 1.87
N PRO A 465 0.34 -17.56 1.65
CA PRO A 465 0.86 -16.60 2.60
C PRO A 465 0.31 -16.81 4.02
N SER A 466 1.21 -16.98 4.99
CA SER A 466 0.82 -17.45 6.33
C SER A 466 1.87 -17.26 7.44
N ALA A 467 3.10 -16.82 7.15
CA ALA A 467 4.07 -16.51 8.20
C ALA A 467 3.69 -15.19 8.88
N PRO A 468 3.90 -15.02 10.19
CA PRO A 468 3.59 -13.75 10.85
C PRO A 468 4.53 -12.64 10.37
N PHE A 469 3.99 -11.47 10.04
CA PHE A 469 4.76 -10.25 9.84
C PHE A 469 4.95 -9.56 11.19
N PHE A 470 6.20 -9.35 11.61
CA PHE A 470 6.54 -8.78 12.91
C PHE A 470 7.24 -7.43 12.81
N VAL A 471 6.67 -6.44 13.49
CA VAL A 471 7.23 -5.10 13.68
C VAL A 471 7.81 -4.99 15.10
N PRO A 472 9.12 -4.72 15.26
CA PRO A 472 9.76 -4.65 16.56
C PRO A 472 9.12 -3.69 17.54
N ARG A 473 9.21 -4.03 18.83
CA ARG A 473 9.01 -3.07 19.92
C ARG A 473 10.09 -2.00 19.84
N HIS A 474 9.69 -0.76 20.03
CA HIS A 474 10.50 0.43 19.79
C HIS A 474 10.06 1.56 20.74
N ARG A 475 10.67 2.75 20.62
CA ARG A 475 10.35 3.89 21.49
C ARG A 475 8.89 4.33 21.36
N ARG A 476 8.12 4.25 22.45
CA ARG A 476 6.77 4.85 22.55
C ARG A 476 6.78 5.94 23.60
N ASP A 477 6.97 7.18 23.17
CA ASP A 477 7.09 8.33 24.07
C ASP A 477 5.73 8.98 24.30
N PHE A 478 4.99 8.41 25.24
CA PHE A 478 3.70 8.96 25.70
C PHE A 478 3.85 10.20 26.60
N LYS A 479 5.06 10.54 27.04
CA LYS A 479 5.32 11.68 27.96
C LYS A 479 5.64 12.97 27.18
N SER A 480 6.27 12.89 26.01
CA SER A 480 6.60 14.08 25.20
C SER A 480 5.52 14.41 24.16
N LYS A 481 5.14 15.69 24.09
CA LYS A 481 4.16 16.21 23.11
C LYS A 481 4.59 16.03 21.64
N GLN A 482 5.89 15.84 21.41
CA GLN A 482 6.45 15.55 20.08
C GLN A 482 6.33 14.06 19.75
N GLY A 483 6.62 13.17 20.70
CA GLY A 483 6.50 11.72 20.51
C GLY A 483 5.06 11.24 20.29
N LEU A 484 4.06 11.92 20.87
CA LEU A 484 2.65 11.65 20.61
C LEU A 484 2.25 11.81 19.13
N GLY A 485 2.93 12.69 18.38
CA GLY A 485 2.67 12.91 16.95
C GLY A 485 3.30 11.87 16.02
N THR A 486 4.03 10.89 16.56
CA THR A 486 4.80 9.89 15.80
C THR A 486 4.64 8.48 16.38
N LEU A 487 3.52 8.20 17.06
CA LEU A 487 3.19 6.87 17.57
C LEU A 487 2.79 5.93 16.43
N THR A 488 3.13 4.65 16.54
CA THR A 488 2.87 3.62 15.51
C THR A 488 2.77 2.23 16.15
N GLY A 489 2.17 1.28 15.43
CA GLY A 489 2.00 -0.10 15.89
C GLY A 489 3.31 -0.89 16.00
N SER A 490 3.31 -1.91 16.87
CA SER A 490 4.38 -2.90 17.02
C SER A 490 3.79 -4.24 17.46
N GLY A 491 4.38 -5.36 17.06
CA GLY A 491 3.86 -6.70 17.31
C GLY A 491 3.70 -7.49 16.01
N VAL A 492 2.82 -8.48 16.00
CA VAL A 492 2.40 -9.13 14.76
C VAL A 492 1.39 -8.20 14.07
N MET A 493 1.81 -7.61 12.94
CA MET A 493 1.08 -6.57 12.22
C MET A 493 0.54 -7.09 10.88
N GLY A 494 0.25 -8.40 10.81
CA GLY A 494 -0.26 -9.08 9.63
C GLY A 494 0.54 -10.33 9.27
N PHE A 495 0.71 -10.58 7.98
CA PHE A 495 1.31 -11.81 7.47
C PHE A 495 2.25 -11.54 6.28
N THR A 496 3.21 -12.44 6.08
CA THR A 496 4.22 -12.35 5.03
C THR A 496 4.46 -13.70 4.37
N HIS A 497 5.03 -13.67 3.17
CA HIS A 497 5.40 -14.84 2.39
C HIS A 497 6.51 -14.53 1.41
N THR A 498 7.47 -15.44 1.21
CA THR A 498 8.57 -15.24 0.25
C THR A 498 8.78 -16.50 -0.59
N GLU A 499 8.73 -16.37 -1.91
CA GLU A 499 9.12 -17.42 -2.86
C GLU A 499 9.82 -16.83 -4.09
N ARG A 500 10.96 -17.42 -4.49
CA ARG A 500 11.66 -17.12 -5.76
C ARG A 500 11.89 -15.61 -5.96
N GLY A 501 12.40 -14.94 -4.94
CA GLY A 501 12.75 -13.51 -4.99
C GLY A 501 11.59 -12.52 -4.82
N LEU A 502 10.34 -12.98 -4.80
CA LEU A 502 9.17 -12.16 -4.46
C LEU A 502 8.76 -12.39 -3.00
N THR A 503 8.60 -11.30 -2.26
CA THR A 503 7.97 -11.26 -0.94
C THR A 503 6.64 -10.52 -1.02
N TYR A 504 5.59 -11.10 -0.46
CA TYR A 504 4.32 -10.41 -0.17
C TYR A 504 4.24 -10.11 1.33
N VAL A 505 3.65 -8.97 1.70
CA VAL A 505 3.30 -8.65 3.08
C VAL A 505 1.95 -7.93 3.16
N GLY A 506 1.00 -8.55 3.86
CA GLY A 506 -0.26 -7.91 4.24
C GLY A 506 -0.08 -7.19 5.57
N VAL A 507 -0.44 -5.91 5.61
CA VAL A 507 -0.25 -4.98 6.73
C VAL A 507 -1.60 -4.66 7.36
N GLU A 508 -1.82 -5.18 8.56
CA GLU A 508 -3.03 -4.92 9.35
C GLU A 508 -3.03 -3.48 9.90
N MET A 509 -4.23 -2.91 10.07
CA MET A 509 -4.43 -1.52 10.51
C MET A 509 -3.78 -0.48 9.58
N SER A 510 -3.74 -0.76 8.27
CA SER A 510 -3.22 0.16 7.25
C SER A 510 -4.13 0.19 6.04
N GLY A 511 -4.43 1.41 5.57
CA GLY A 511 -4.90 1.68 4.23
C GLY A 511 -3.75 1.80 3.21
N HIS A 512 -4.06 2.44 2.09
CA HIS A 512 -3.28 2.56 0.84
C HIS A 512 -1.84 3.06 1.06
N MET A 513 -1.69 4.23 1.71
CA MET A 513 -0.38 4.80 2.03
C MET A 513 0.26 4.11 3.24
N VAL A 514 0.77 2.90 3.05
CA VAL A 514 1.29 2.05 4.16
C VAL A 514 2.30 2.76 5.08
N PRO A 515 3.26 3.57 4.61
CA PRO A 515 4.18 4.27 5.51
C PRO A 515 3.54 5.44 6.26
N GLN A 516 2.42 6.00 5.79
CA GLN A 516 1.62 7.00 6.53
C GLN A 516 0.85 6.35 7.68
N TYR A 517 0.14 5.24 7.42
CA TYR A 517 -0.69 4.58 8.43
C TYR A 517 0.10 3.69 9.40
N GLN A 518 1.15 3.01 8.92
CA GLN A 518 2.02 2.12 9.70
C GLN A 518 3.52 2.38 9.43
N PRO A 519 4.08 3.55 9.82
CA PRO A 519 5.46 3.92 9.51
C PRO A 519 6.50 2.93 10.03
N ALA A 520 6.31 2.34 11.22
CA ALA A 520 7.23 1.30 11.73
C ALA A 520 7.18 -0.01 10.93
N ALA A 521 6.03 -0.35 10.34
CA ALA A 521 5.92 -1.49 9.43
C ALA A 521 6.70 -1.24 8.14
N ALA A 522 6.46 -0.09 7.52
CA ALA A 522 7.17 0.33 6.31
C ALA A 522 8.69 0.41 6.51
N PHE A 523 9.16 0.90 7.66
CA PHE A 523 10.58 0.92 8.02
C PHE A 523 11.18 -0.49 8.09
N ARG A 524 10.47 -1.48 8.65
CA ARG A 524 10.89 -2.90 8.66
C ARG A 524 10.92 -3.48 7.24
N HIS A 525 10.03 -3.09 6.33
CA HIS A 525 10.12 -3.51 4.93
C HIS A 525 11.43 -3.04 4.28
N VAL A 526 11.84 -1.79 4.52
CA VAL A 526 13.11 -1.23 4.01
C VAL A 526 14.33 -1.93 4.65
N GLU A 527 14.29 -2.26 5.94
CA GLU A 527 15.37 -3.05 6.56
C GLU A 527 15.58 -4.41 5.88
N VAL A 528 14.51 -5.08 5.44
CA VAL A 528 14.62 -6.35 4.70
C VAL A 528 15.09 -6.12 3.27
N LEU A 529 14.53 -5.14 2.55
CA LEU A 529 14.92 -4.81 1.17
C LEU A 529 16.42 -4.48 1.03
N LEU A 530 16.97 -3.76 2.00
CA LEU A 530 18.37 -3.39 2.09
C LEU A 530 19.28 -4.50 2.68
N GLY A 531 18.72 -5.67 3.00
CA GLY A 531 19.44 -6.80 3.60
C GLY A 531 20.01 -6.52 5.00
N ARG A 532 19.42 -5.58 5.74
CA ARG A 532 19.78 -5.26 7.14
C ARG A 532 19.19 -6.28 8.11
N VAL A 533 18.01 -6.82 7.78
CA VAL A 533 17.31 -7.86 8.54
C VAL A 533 16.92 -9.00 7.59
N ALA A 534 17.02 -10.25 8.04
CA ALA A 534 16.94 -11.42 7.17
C ALA A 534 15.56 -11.69 6.54
N ASN A 535 14.46 -11.35 7.24
CA ASN A 535 13.08 -11.50 6.77
C ASN A 535 12.09 -10.73 7.67
N LEU A 536 10.84 -10.65 7.22
CA LEU A 536 9.75 -9.92 7.87
C LEU A 536 9.14 -10.63 9.10
N SER A 537 9.53 -11.87 9.41
CA SER A 537 9.19 -12.57 10.66
C SER A 537 10.28 -12.44 11.73
N SER A 538 11.36 -11.70 11.45
CA SER A 538 12.50 -11.52 12.36
C SER A 538 12.12 -10.71 13.61
N THR A 539 12.31 -11.29 14.80
CA THR A 539 12.17 -10.57 16.08
C THR A 539 13.40 -9.74 16.47
N GLN A 540 14.35 -9.53 15.55
CA GLN A 540 15.45 -8.58 15.81
C GLN A 540 14.91 -7.15 15.97
N PRO A 541 15.44 -6.34 16.91
CA PRO A 541 15.14 -4.91 17.00
C PRO A 541 15.38 -4.18 15.67
N PHE A 542 14.88 -2.94 15.57
CA PHE A 542 15.32 -2.05 14.50
C PHE A 542 16.82 -1.76 14.65
N THR A 543 17.54 -1.74 13.53
CA THR A 543 18.98 -1.42 13.47
C THR A 543 19.32 -0.01 14.00
N THR A 544 18.34 0.90 14.01
CA THR A 544 18.43 2.25 14.59
C THR A 544 17.96 2.31 16.06
N GLN A 545 17.33 1.26 16.59
CA GLN A 545 16.74 1.22 17.94
C GLN A 545 16.97 -0.14 18.62
N MET A 546 18.23 -0.47 18.91
CA MET A 546 18.62 -1.81 19.39
C MET A 546 18.25 -2.13 20.85
N ASN A 547 17.95 -1.12 21.67
CA ASN A 547 17.84 -1.26 23.13
C ASN A 547 16.45 -1.70 23.65
N TYR A 548 15.64 -2.42 22.84
CA TYR A 548 14.29 -2.84 23.22
C TYR A 548 14.15 -4.37 23.29
N THR A 549 13.64 -4.89 24.42
CA THR A 549 13.42 -6.33 24.62
C THR A 549 12.31 -6.86 23.71
N GLN A 550 12.70 -7.72 22.77
CA GLN A 550 11.79 -8.34 21.80
C GLN A 550 11.26 -9.70 22.28
N PRO A 551 10.07 -10.14 21.83
CA PRO A 551 9.61 -11.52 22.04
C PRO A 551 10.51 -12.53 21.31
N LYS A 552 10.45 -13.79 21.73
CA LYS A 552 11.09 -14.88 20.98
C LYS A 552 10.30 -15.18 19.70
N PRO A 553 10.93 -15.70 18.63
CA PRO A 553 10.20 -16.11 17.42
C PRO A 553 9.08 -17.12 17.68
N SER A 554 9.24 -18.00 18.69
CA SER A 554 8.22 -18.96 19.12
C SER A 554 6.99 -18.35 19.79
N GLU A 555 7.06 -17.07 20.19
CA GLU A 555 6.00 -16.36 20.92
C GLU A 555 5.12 -15.52 19.97
N LEU A 556 5.46 -15.43 18.68
CA LEU A 556 4.67 -14.68 17.68
C LEU A 556 3.32 -15.34 17.34
N GLY A 557 3.20 -16.66 17.56
CA GLY A 557 2.05 -17.43 17.10
C GLY A 557 2.00 -17.59 15.57
N GLY A 558 0.87 -18.11 15.07
CA GLY A 558 0.48 -17.87 13.68
C GLY A 558 -0.23 -16.52 13.56
N PRO A 559 -0.41 -15.97 12.35
CA PRO A 559 -1.24 -14.78 12.18
C PRO A 559 -2.63 -15.03 12.77
N PRO A 560 -3.29 -13.99 13.33
CA PRO A 560 -4.71 -14.09 13.66
C PRO A 560 -5.50 -14.55 12.43
N ALA A 561 -6.64 -15.22 12.63
CA ALA A 561 -7.49 -15.61 11.51
C ALA A 561 -8.11 -14.35 10.87
N THR A 562 -7.42 -13.82 9.85
CA THR A 562 -7.77 -12.56 9.20
C THR A 562 -9.07 -12.71 8.43
N ALA A 563 -9.92 -11.67 8.43
CA ALA A 563 -11.19 -11.70 7.73
C ALA A 563 -11.02 -11.85 6.20
N ASN A 564 -9.86 -11.47 5.65
CA ASN A 564 -9.47 -11.66 4.26
C ASN A 564 -8.96 -13.08 3.94
N SER A 565 -8.90 -14.00 4.91
CA SER A 565 -8.56 -15.40 4.65
C SER A 565 -9.75 -16.14 4.04
N PRO A 566 -9.72 -16.57 2.75
CA PRO A 566 -10.73 -17.48 2.22
C PRO A 566 -10.76 -18.73 3.10
N VAL A 567 -11.95 -19.01 3.65
CA VAL A 567 -12.19 -20.05 4.65
C VAL A 567 -12.12 -21.41 3.96
N GLY A 568 -10.94 -22.03 4.03
CA GLY A 568 -10.77 -23.42 3.64
C GLY A 568 -11.55 -24.32 4.60
N GLY A 569 -12.72 -24.80 4.17
CA GLY A 569 -13.51 -25.77 4.91
C GLY A 569 -12.71 -27.06 5.15
N GLY A 570 -12.32 -27.30 6.41
CA GLY A 570 -11.41 -28.40 6.76
C GLY A 570 -11.45 -28.75 8.25
N SER A 571 -12.53 -29.39 8.70
CA SER A 571 -12.64 -29.90 10.06
C SER A 571 -11.66 -31.06 10.29
N GLY A 572 -10.57 -30.81 11.02
CA GLY A 572 -9.48 -31.76 11.24
C GLY A 572 -9.03 -31.92 12.69
N ARG A 573 -9.93 -32.23 13.63
CA ARG A 573 -9.51 -32.68 14.97
C ARG A 573 -9.06 -34.14 14.93
N GLY A 574 -7.78 -34.34 14.64
CA GLY A 574 -7.12 -35.63 14.87
C GLY A 574 -6.94 -35.89 16.37
N SER A 575 -7.23 -37.12 16.80
CA SER A 575 -6.69 -37.69 18.04
C SER A 575 -6.43 -39.18 17.77
N PRO A 576 -5.22 -39.69 18.06
CA PRO A 576 -4.81 -41.01 17.60
C PRO A 576 -5.31 -42.10 18.55
N LYS A 577 -5.73 -43.24 17.99
CA LYS A 577 -5.54 -44.57 18.59
C LYS A 577 -5.59 -45.67 17.54
N SER A 578 -5.07 -46.83 17.94
CA SER A 578 -4.50 -47.88 17.11
C SER A 578 -5.49 -48.94 16.61
N GLU A 579 -4.94 -49.89 15.84
CA GLU A 579 -5.47 -51.21 15.47
C GLU A 579 -6.27 -51.33 14.16
N SER A 580 -5.54 -51.75 13.13
CA SER A 580 -6.01 -52.63 12.04
C SER A 580 -6.35 -54.03 12.61
N PRO A 581 -7.23 -54.88 12.01
CA PRO A 581 -7.04 -55.27 10.61
C PRO A 581 -8.25 -55.75 9.74
N ARG A 582 -7.97 -55.81 8.42
CA ARG A 582 -8.40 -56.80 7.40
C ARG A 582 -9.80 -56.76 6.74
N LEU A 583 -9.75 -56.99 5.41
CA LEU A 583 -10.70 -57.71 4.53
C LEU A 583 -12.10 -57.10 4.39
N SER A 584 -12.58 -56.69 3.22
CA SER A 584 -12.54 -57.41 1.93
C SER A 584 -13.17 -56.55 0.81
N SER A 585 -12.77 -56.78 -0.44
CA SER A 585 -13.60 -56.50 -1.62
C SER A 585 -14.39 -57.78 -1.96
N PRO A 586 -15.44 -57.73 -2.82
CA PRO A 586 -15.14 -57.80 -4.26
C PRO A 586 -16.17 -57.09 -5.20
N SER A 587 -15.78 -56.95 -6.48
CA SER A 587 -16.57 -57.23 -7.72
C SER A 587 -18.04 -56.76 -7.86
N THR A 588 -18.58 -56.31 -9.00
CA THR A 588 -18.13 -56.07 -10.40
C THR A 588 -19.34 -55.51 -11.18
N LEU A 589 -19.10 -54.85 -12.33
CA LEU A 589 -19.81 -55.04 -13.63
C LEU A 589 -19.91 -53.73 -14.44
N LEU A 590 -19.04 -53.62 -15.45
CA LEU A 590 -19.37 -53.04 -16.76
C LEU A 590 -20.08 -54.14 -17.60
N PRO A 591 -20.82 -53.87 -18.70
CA PRO A 591 -20.21 -53.28 -19.90
C PRO A 591 -21.09 -52.46 -20.89
N LEU A 592 -20.41 -51.67 -21.76
CA LEU A 592 -20.62 -51.40 -23.22
C LEU A 592 -22.05 -51.01 -23.75
N ALA A 593 -22.24 -50.21 -24.82
CA ALA A 593 -21.36 -49.90 -25.97
C ALA A 593 -21.86 -48.70 -26.87
N ILE A 594 -20.99 -48.26 -27.81
CA ILE A 594 -21.31 -47.77 -29.20
C ILE A 594 -21.92 -46.33 -29.34
N LEU A 595 -21.17 -45.31 -29.81
CA LEU A 595 -20.89 -44.89 -31.23
C LEU A 595 -22.13 -44.24 -31.92
N VAL A 596 -22.14 -43.05 -32.55
CA VAL A 596 -21.23 -42.43 -33.56
C VAL A 596 -21.53 -40.89 -33.69
N PRO A 597 -20.70 -40.05 -34.38
CA PRO A 597 -20.75 -38.57 -34.28
C PRO A 597 -21.39 -37.83 -35.49
N LEU A 598 -21.53 -36.49 -35.35
CA LEU A 598 -21.67 -35.51 -36.45
C LEU A 598 -21.08 -34.16 -36.00
N GLY A 599 -20.59 -33.33 -36.93
CA GLY A 599 -19.86 -32.09 -36.60
C GLY A 599 -20.06 -30.95 -37.62
N PHE A 600 -19.21 -29.92 -37.50
CA PHE A 600 -19.03 -28.76 -38.41
C PHE A 600 -20.26 -27.85 -38.70
N ALA A 601 -20.18 -26.58 -38.27
CA ALA A 601 -19.90 -25.43 -39.17
C ALA A 601 -20.38 -24.06 -38.62
N LEU A 602 -19.42 -23.15 -38.35
CA LEU A 602 -19.26 -21.79 -38.91
C LEU A 602 -20.43 -20.76 -39.04
N VAL A 603 -20.03 -19.49 -38.79
CA VAL A 603 -20.63 -18.18 -39.17
C VAL A 603 -21.81 -17.65 -38.35
N SER A 604 -21.52 -16.76 -37.38
CA SER A 604 -21.62 -15.28 -37.53
C SER A 604 -21.04 -14.57 -36.32
#